data_AF-A0AAD5SKV7-F1
#
_entry.id   AF-A0AAD5SKV7-F1
#
_cell.length_a   1.000
_cell.length_b   1.000
_cell.length_c   1.000
_cell.angle_alpha   90.00
_cell.angle_beta   90.00
_cell.angle_gamma   90.00
#
_symmetry.space_group_name_H-M   'P 1'
#
loop_
_entity.id
_entity.type
_entity.pdbx_description
1 polymer ?
#
loop_
_entity_poly.entity_id
_entity_poly.type
_entity_poly.pdbx_seq_one_letter_code
_entity_poly.pdbx_strand_id
1 'polypeptide(L)'
;MDLIIILSPTLHLDPQWKAVSGYDNVVGGDVVDNEVLMGIVKAQKQRDDPTHPEENRCLLVIDDSGNDFRWAKLRHMMNVLFTTFRHYGGNLICGIQSLQHMESTQISNSTQWCLFDTNQRSLKKISTDLATARMPEKELEEFIRDNTKRPYSFVFIDYTAPSDQQFRVGFEDVYIPLRMREDDDG
;
A
#
# COMPACT_ATOMS: atom_id res chain seq x y z
N MET A 1 -18.02 -14.46 5.11
CA MET A 1 -17.60 -13.35 6.00
C MET A 1 -16.15 -13.06 5.67
N ASP A 2 -15.82 -11.79 5.43
CA ASP A 2 -14.47 -11.41 5.00
C ASP A 2 -13.50 -11.52 6.18
N LEU A 3 -12.36 -12.17 5.95
CA LEU A 3 -11.33 -12.38 6.95
C LEU A 3 -10.36 -11.21 6.95
N ILE A 4 -10.01 -10.69 8.12
CA ILE A 4 -8.97 -9.67 8.29
C ILE A 4 -7.83 -10.32 9.06
N ILE A 5 -6.63 -10.33 8.48
CA ILE A 5 -5.41 -10.84 9.11
C ILE A 5 -4.49 -9.65 9.35
N ILE A 6 -4.04 -9.46 10.58
CA ILE A 6 -3.16 -8.37 10.97
C ILE A 6 -1.85 -8.99 11.45
N LEU A 7 -0.76 -8.70 10.74
CA LEU A 7 0.58 -9.13 11.12
C LEU A 7 1.42 -7.91 11.50
N SER A 8 1.82 -7.84 12.76
CA SER A 8 2.65 -6.74 13.29
C SER A 8 3.55 -7.24 14.42
N PRO A 9 4.88 -7.07 14.36
CA PRO A 9 5.79 -7.44 15.45
C PRO A 9 5.43 -6.76 16.79
N THR A 10 4.72 -5.63 16.73
CA THR A 10 4.31 -4.83 17.88
C THR A 10 2.82 -4.94 18.21
N LEU A 11 2.12 -5.95 17.65
CA LEU A 11 0.68 -6.17 17.83
C LEU A 11 0.23 -6.11 19.31
N HIS A 12 0.98 -6.74 20.21
CA HIS A 12 0.65 -6.79 21.66
C HIS A 12 0.86 -5.46 22.38
N LEU A 13 1.59 -4.53 21.78
CA LEU A 13 1.92 -3.22 22.33
C LEU A 13 0.98 -2.12 21.84
N ASP A 14 0.49 -2.24 20.60
CA ASP A 14 -0.35 -1.21 19.97
C ASP A 14 -1.81 -1.23 20.48
N PRO A 15 -2.29 -0.15 21.14
CA PRO A 15 -3.68 -0.05 21.58
C PRO A 15 -4.70 -0.09 20.43
N GLN A 16 -4.33 0.36 19.22
CA GLN A 16 -5.19 0.39 18.05
C GLN A 16 -5.47 -1.04 17.57
N TRP A 17 -4.44 -1.89 17.53
CA TRP A 17 -4.62 -3.30 17.17
C TRP A 17 -5.42 -4.08 18.23
N LYS A 18 -5.25 -3.76 19.51
CA LYS A 18 -6.09 -4.34 20.58
C LYS A 18 -7.57 -4.01 20.39
N ALA A 19 -7.91 -2.80 19.97
CA ALA A 19 -9.29 -2.39 19.78
C ALA A 19 -10.01 -3.20 18.69
N VAL A 20 -9.28 -3.65 17.65
CA VAL A 20 -9.85 -4.43 16.55
C VAL A 20 -9.71 -5.94 16.70
N SER A 21 -8.91 -6.43 17.65
CA SER A 21 -8.71 -7.86 17.88
C SER A 21 -9.93 -8.58 18.48
N GLY A 22 -10.96 -7.83 18.90
CA GLY A 22 -12.19 -8.38 19.49
C GLY A 22 -13.27 -8.78 18.49
N TYR A 23 -13.07 -8.57 17.19
CA TYR A 23 -14.03 -8.96 16.15
C TYR A 23 -13.79 -10.39 15.69
N ASP A 24 -14.87 -11.17 15.50
CA ASP A 24 -14.81 -12.61 15.17
C ASP A 24 -14.08 -12.93 13.87
N ASN A 25 -13.99 -11.96 12.95
CA ASN A 25 -13.32 -12.10 11.66
C ASN A 25 -11.92 -11.49 11.61
N VAL A 26 -11.36 -11.07 12.75
CA VAL A 26 -10.02 -10.50 12.84
C VAL A 26 -9.07 -11.51 13.49
N VAL A 27 -7.97 -11.81 12.81
CA VAL A 27 -6.91 -12.67 13.30
C VAL A 27 -5.61 -11.88 13.39
N GLY A 28 -5.06 -11.75 14.59
CA GLY A 28 -3.78 -11.10 14.84
C GLY A 28 -2.62 -12.08 14.92
N GLY A 29 -1.47 -11.69 14.37
CA GLY A 29 -0.19 -12.39 14.52
C GLY A 29 0.96 -11.41 14.73
N ASP A 30 1.95 -11.81 15.53
CA ASP A 30 3.16 -11.03 15.82
C ASP A 30 4.38 -11.44 14.99
N VAL A 31 4.21 -12.42 14.09
CA VAL A 31 5.26 -12.94 13.22
C VAL A 31 4.98 -12.57 11.76
N VAL A 32 5.96 -11.92 11.13
CA VAL A 32 5.96 -11.64 9.69
C VAL A 32 7.10 -12.42 9.04
N ASP A 33 6.81 -13.64 8.58
CA ASP A 33 7.78 -14.46 7.86
C ASP A 33 7.18 -15.19 6.65
N ASN A 34 8.05 -15.85 5.90
CA ASN A 34 7.64 -16.56 4.69
C ASN A 34 6.69 -17.72 4.94
N GLU A 35 6.80 -18.41 6.07
CA GLU A 35 5.97 -19.57 6.36
C GLU A 35 4.53 -19.12 6.63
N VAL A 36 4.37 -18.09 7.46
CA VAL A 36 3.08 -17.46 7.75
C VAL A 36 2.44 -16.92 6.47
N LEU A 37 3.17 -16.09 5.71
CA LEU A 37 2.65 -15.48 4.48
C LEU A 37 2.28 -16.52 3.42
N MET A 38 3.09 -17.57 3.26
CA MET A 38 2.78 -18.65 2.32
C MET A 38 1.57 -19.48 2.77
N GLY A 39 1.43 -19.71 4.07
CA GLY A 39 0.25 -20.32 4.67
C GLY A 39 -1.02 -19.54 4.34
N ILE A 40 -0.98 -18.22 4.51
CA ILE A 40 -2.10 -17.31 4.19
C ILE A 40 -2.44 -17.39 2.70
N VAL A 41 -1.45 -17.23 1.81
CA VAL A 41 -1.68 -17.30 0.35
C VAL A 41 -2.25 -18.66 -0.06
N LYS A 42 -1.75 -19.76 0.50
CA LYS A 42 -2.23 -21.11 0.21
C LYS A 42 -3.67 -21.32 0.69
N ALA A 43 -3.98 -20.87 1.91
CA ALA A 43 -5.33 -20.96 2.46
C ALA A 43 -6.31 -20.13 1.62
N GLN A 44 -5.89 -18.93 1.19
CA GLN A 44 -6.72 -18.07 0.35
C GLN A 44 -6.97 -18.71 -1.03
N LYS A 45 -5.94 -19.26 -1.68
CA LYS A 45 -6.08 -20.03 -2.94
C LYS A 45 -7.04 -21.22 -2.84
N GLN A 46 -7.15 -21.84 -1.67
CA GLN A 46 -8.07 -22.97 -1.45
C GLN A 46 -9.52 -22.54 -1.22
N ARG A 47 -9.72 -21.29 -0.80
CA ARG A 47 -11.04 -20.68 -0.57
C ARG A 47 -11.56 -19.90 -1.75
N ASP A 48 -10.67 -19.58 -2.70
CA ASP A 48 -11.00 -18.91 -3.95
C ASP A 48 -11.99 -19.75 -4.75
N ASP A 49 -13.21 -19.23 -4.92
CA ASP A 49 -14.23 -19.79 -5.78
C ASP A 49 -14.43 -18.85 -6.97
N PRO A 50 -13.94 -19.21 -8.18
CA PRO A 50 -14.11 -18.39 -9.37
C PRO A 50 -15.57 -18.13 -9.74
N THR A 51 -16.50 -18.95 -9.24
CA THR A 51 -17.94 -18.80 -9.47
C THR A 51 -18.62 -17.83 -8.50
N HIS A 52 -17.98 -17.52 -7.38
CA HIS A 52 -18.42 -16.55 -6.36
C HIS A 52 -17.23 -15.69 -5.88
N PRO A 53 -16.62 -14.87 -6.75
CA PRO A 53 -15.35 -14.18 -6.48
C PRO A 53 -15.45 -13.09 -5.39
N GLU A 54 -16.65 -12.65 -5.07
CA GLU A 54 -16.95 -11.76 -3.94
C GLU A 54 -17.01 -12.48 -2.60
N GLU A 55 -17.19 -13.79 -2.60
CA GLU A 55 -17.20 -14.59 -1.39
C GLU A 55 -15.76 -14.94 -0.97
N ASN A 56 -15.53 -15.08 0.34
CA ASN A 56 -14.24 -15.49 0.92
C ASN A 56 -13.07 -14.51 0.71
N ARG A 57 -13.31 -13.20 0.67
CA ARG A 57 -12.23 -12.21 0.60
C ARG A 57 -11.41 -12.19 1.87
N CYS A 58 -10.12 -11.89 1.69
CA CYS A 58 -9.18 -11.71 2.80
C CYS A 58 -8.51 -10.35 2.68
N LEU A 59 -8.49 -9.58 3.76
CA LEU A 59 -7.62 -8.42 3.91
C LEU A 59 -6.43 -8.82 4.77
N LEU A 60 -5.24 -8.77 4.20
CA LEU A 60 -3.98 -8.89 4.92
C LEU A 60 -3.44 -7.49 5.22
N VAL A 61 -3.24 -7.19 6.49
CA VAL A 61 -2.59 -5.98 6.99
C VAL A 61 -1.22 -6.38 7.50
N ILE A 62 -0.17 -5.79 6.95
CA ILE A 62 1.20 -5.93 7.43
C ILE A 62 1.64 -4.57 7.96
N ASP A 63 1.97 -4.49 9.24
CA ASP A 63 2.36 -3.26 9.92
C ASP A 63 3.71 -3.41 10.63
N ASP A 64 4.42 -2.31 10.79
CA ASP A 64 5.71 -2.17 11.51
C ASP A 64 6.81 -3.20 11.14
N SER A 65 6.71 -3.82 9.96
CA SER A 65 7.67 -4.84 9.50
C SER A 65 8.71 -4.29 8.52
N GLY A 66 8.83 -2.97 8.38
CA GLY A 66 9.72 -2.31 7.40
C GLY A 66 11.20 -2.73 7.51
N ASN A 67 11.65 -3.14 8.69
CA ASN A 67 13.00 -3.66 8.91
C ASN A 67 13.19 -5.08 8.36
N ASP A 68 12.12 -5.86 8.20
CA ASP A 68 12.16 -7.24 7.76
C ASP A 68 12.15 -7.38 6.23
N PHE A 69 11.70 -6.35 5.50
CA PHE A 69 11.81 -6.26 4.02
C PHE A 69 13.27 -6.29 3.52
N ARG A 70 14.24 -6.02 4.41
CA ARG A 70 15.66 -6.13 4.11
C ARG A 70 16.06 -7.56 3.75
N TRP A 71 15.44 -8.56 4.36
CA TRP A 71 15.79 -9.96 4.17
C TRP A 71 15.33 -10.46 2.78
N ALA A 72 16.28 -10.95 1.98
CA ALA A 72 16.01 -11.39 0.61
C ALA A 72 14.89 -12.44 0.51
N LYS A 73 14.76 -13.30 1.53
CA LYS A 73 13.71 -14.32 1.58
C LYS A 73 12.30 -13.71 1.73
N LEU A 74 12.12 -12.73 2.62
CA LEU A 74 10.82 -12.07 2.81
C LEU A 74 10.41 -11.30 1.57
N ARG A 75 11.39 -10.67 0.90
CA ARG A 75 11.19 -9.90 -0.32
C ARG A 75 10.51 -10.67 -1.45
N HIS A 76 10.92 -11.92 -1.68
CA HIS A 76 10.29 -12.77 -2.70
C HIS A 76 8.80 -13.00 -2.39
N MET A 77 8.48 -13.28 -1.13
CA MET A 77 7.10 -13.52 -0.71
C MET A 77 6.27 -12.24 -0.82
N MET A 78 6.84 -11.09 -0.47
CA MET A 78 6.20 -9.80 -0.69
C MET A 78 5.88 -9.55 -2.16
N ASN A 79 6.79 -9.87 -3.09
CA ASN A 79 6.50 -9.75 -4.53
C ASN A 79 5.30 -10.58 -4.94
N VAL A 80 5.19 -11.82 -4.45
CA VAL A 80 4.04 -12.69 -4.72
C VAL A 80 2.76 -12.06 -4.16
N LEU A 81 2.81 -11.44 -2.98
CA LEU A 81 1.67 -10.74 -2.41
C LEU A 81 1.23 -9.56 -3.30
N PHE A 82 2.16 -8.68 -3.67
CA PHE A 82 1.88 -7.51 -4.50
C PHE A 82 1.42 -7.85 -5.92
N THR A 83 1.80 -9.02 -6.46
CA THR A 83 1.50 -9.39 -7.86
C THR A 83 0.35 -10.37 -8.03
N THR A 84 0.16 -11.31 -7.10
CA THR A 84 -0.77 -12.44 -7.29
C THR A 84 -1.84 -12.59 -6.23
N PHE A 85 -1.70 -11.98 -5.05
CA PHE A 85 -2.66 -12.21 -3.95
C PHE A 85 -4.07 -11.75 -4.32
N ARG A 86 -4.18 -10.65 -5.08
CA ARG A 86 -5.44 -10.12 -5.61
C ARG A 86 -6.16 -11.09 -6.54
N HIS A 87 -5.45 -11.97 -7.24
CA HIS A 87 -6.07 -12.95 -8.13
C HIS A 87 -6.88 -14.02 -7.38
N TYR A 88 -6.70 -14.13 -6.06
CA TYR A 88 -7.39 -15.11 -5.22
C TYR A 88 -8.29 -14.41 -4.19
N GLY A 89 -8.77 -13.19 -4.46
CA GLY A 89 -9.61 -12.43 -3.51
C GLY A 89 -8.87 -11.84 -2.31
N GLY A 90 -7.54 -11.80 -2.35
CA GLY A 90 -6.69 -11.21 -1.32
C GLY A 90 -6.44 -9.71 -1.53
N ASN A 91 -6.53 -8.92 -0.46
CA ASN A 91 -6.19 -7.50 -0.44
C ASN A 91 -5.05 -7.27 0.54
N LEU A 92 -4.17 -6.32 0.24
CA LEU A 92 -3.00 -6.03 1.06
C LEU A 92 -3.00 -4.56 1.46
N ILE A 93 -2.90 -4.29 2.76
CA ILE A 93 -2.47 -3.01 3.32
C ILE A 93 -1.10 -3.24 3.94
N CYS A 94 -0.11 -2.43 3.57
CA CYS A 94 1.26 -2.60 4.02
C CYS A 94 1.79 -1.26 4.56
N GLY A 95 1.95 -1.16 5.87
CA GLY A 95 2.57 -0.03 6.56
C GLY A 95 4.08 -0.20 6.62
N ILE A 96 4.83 0.78 6.11
CA ILE A 96 6.30 0.72 6.06
C ILE A 96 6.94 2.06 6.43
N GLN A 97 8.05 1.99 7.17
CA GLN A 97 8.80 3.16 7.60
C GLN A 97 9.88 3.59 6.59
N SER A 98 10.30 2.69 5.69
CA SER A 98 11.37 2.96 4.73
C SER A 98 11.12 2.30 3.39
N LEU A 99 10.94 3.12 2.35
CA LEU A 99 10.77 2.70 0.96
C LEU A 99 12.06 2.16 0.33
N GLN A 100 13.21 2.29 1.00
CA GLN A 100 14.51 1.90 0.46
C GLN A 100 14.59 0.40 0.13
N HIS A 101 13.85 -0.43 0.84
CA HIS A 101 13.91 -1.89 0.69
C HIS A 101 12.78 -2.49 -0.15
N MET A 102 11.79 -1.67 -0.56
CA MET A 102 10.79 -2.13 -1.52
C MET A 102 11.39 -2.32 -2.91
N GLU A 103 10.87 -3.24 -3.70
CA GLU A 103 11.27 -3.37 -5.12
C GLU A 103 10.32 -2.57 -6.01
N SER A 104 10.81 -2.10 -7.16
CA SER A 104 9.98 -1.38 -8.13
C SER A 104 8.72 -2.17 -8.51
N THR A 105 8.80 -3.51 -8.58
CA THR A 105 7.64 -4.38 -8.78
C THR A 105 6.59 -4.25 -7.67
N GLN A 106 7.01 -4.16 -6.41
CA GLN A 106 6.07 -3.96 -5.28
C GLN A 106 5.45 -2.57 -5.38
N ILE A 107 6.26 -1.58 -5.75
CA ILE A 107 5.83 -0.21 -5.86
C ILE A 107 4.78 -0.05 -6.99
N SER A 108 5.11 -0.51 -8.19
CA SER A 108 4.31 -0.35 -9.40
C SER A 108 3.03 -1.19 -9.43
N ASN A 109 2.97 -2.30 -8.68
CA ASN A 109 1.77 -3.14 -8.58
C ASN A 109 0.81 -2.66 -7.47
N SER A 110 1.22 -1.70 -6.65
CA SER A 110 0.34 -1.10 -5.64
C SER A 110 -0.63 -0.13 -6.31
N THR A 111 -1.93 -0.33 -6.09
CA THR A 111 -2.96 0.51 -6.71
C THR A 111 -3.20 1.81 -5.98
N GLN A 112 -2.93 1.85 -4.68
CA GLN A 112 -3.19 2.99 -3.83
C GLN A 112 -2.01 3.24 -2.89
N TRP A 113 -1.69 4.51 -2.67
CA TRP A 113 -0.59 4.94 -1.81
C TRP A 113 -1.06 6.05 -0.88
N CYS A 114 -0.69 5.93 0.40
CA CYS A 114 -0.75 7.01 1.38
C CYS A 114 0.68 7.38 1.75
N LEU A 115 1.17 8.51 1.24
CA LEU A 115 2.56 8.94 1.39
C LEU A 115 2.66 10.14 2.33
N PHE A 116 3.36 9.96 3.44
CA PHE A 116 3.78 11.03 4.35
C PHE A 116 5.14 11.59 3.93
N ASP A 117 5.58 12.63 4.64
CA ASP A 117 6.93 13.19 4.46
C ASP A 117 8.00 12.09 4.64
N THR A 118 9.03 12.15 3.81
CA THR A 118 10.09 11.15 3.76
C THR A 118 11.40 11.77 3.29
N ASN A 119 12.51 11.09 3.58
CA ASN A 119 13.82 11.52 3.11
C ASN A 119 13.94 11.55 1.57
N GLN A 120 14.85 12.40 1.07
CA GLN A 120 15.05 12.63 -0.37
C GLN A 120 15.35 11.35 -1.17
N ARG A 121 16.04 10.37 -0.57
CA ARG A 121 16.36 9.11 -1.28
C ARG A 121 15.10 8.29 -1.52
N SER A 122 14.19 8.22 -0.55
CA SER A 122 12.92 7.52 -0.67
C SER A 122 11.98 8.28 -1.60
N LEU A 123 11.94 9.61 -1.50
CA LEU A 123 11.17 10.48 -2.39
C LEU A 123 11.54 10.27 -3.85
N LYS A 124 12.84 10.26 -4.16
CA LYS A 124 13.30 10.03 -5.54
C LYS A 124 12.88 8.66 -6.05
N LYS A 125 13.15 7.61 -5.27
CA LYS A 125 12.82 6.24 -5.64
C LYS A 125 11.33 6.06 -5.93
N ILE A 126 10.47 6.51 -5.01
CA ILE A 126 9.02 6.38 -5.18
C ILE A 126 8.52 7.19 -6.36
N SER A 127 9.08 8.38 -6.58
CA SER A 127 8.68 9.24 -7.70
C SER A 127 9.10 8.67 -9.04
N THR A 128 10.26 8.02 -9.13
CA THR A 128 10.69 7.30 -10.35
C THR A 128 9.73 6.16 -10.69
N ASP A 129 9.35 5.35 -9.70
CA ASP A 129 8.52 4.15 -9.92
C ASP A 129 7.02 4.48 -10.09
N LEU A 130 6.53 5.58 -9.50
CA LEU A 130 5.12 6.01 -9.54
C LEU A 130 4.83 7.09 -10.60
N ALA A 131 5.86 7.64 -11.25
CA ALA A 131 5.67 8.61 -12.32
C ALA A 131 4.79 8.05 -13.44
N THR A 132 3.96 8.90 -14.01
CA THR A 132 3.14 8.58 -15.18
C THR A 132 3.43 9.57 -16.30
N ALA A 133 2.94 9.29 -17.51
CA ALA A 133 2.99 10.26 -18.60
C ALA A 133 2.32 11.61 -18.22
N ARG A 134 1.35 11.59 -17.29
CA ARG A 134 0.60 12.76 -16.81
C ARG A 134 1.14 13.34 -15.50
N MET A 135 2.09 12.69 -14.86
CA MET A 135 2.75 13.20 -13.66
C MET A 135 4.22 12.75 -13.72
N PRO A 136 5.08 13.51 -14.42
CA PRO A 136 6.49 13.16 -14.55
C PRO A 136 7.19 13.14 -13.18
N GLU A 137 8.28 12.39 -13.07
CA GLU A 137 9.04 12.19 -11.83
C GLU A 137 9.27 13.49 -11.05
N LYS A 138 9.77 14.54 -11.71
CA LYS A 138 10.06 15.82 -11.05
C LYS A 138 8.82 16.50 -10.47
N GLU A 139 7.71 16.46 -11.20
CA GLU A 139 6.45 17.06 -10.76
C GLU A 139 5.85 16.26 -9.59
N LEU A 140 5.97 14.92 -9.63
CA LEU A 140 5.56 14.06 -8.54
C LEU A 140 6.40 14.30 -7.27
N GLU A 141 7.72 14.47 -7.42
CA GLU A 141 8.60 14.80 -6.29
C GLU A 141 8.19 16.12 -5.63
N GLU A 142 7.92 17.16 -6.43
CA GLU A 142 7.49 18.48 -5.95
C GLU A 142 6.11 18.39 -5.28
N PHE A 143 5.15 17.70 -5.91
CA PHE A 143 3.81 17.46 -5.36
C PHE A 143 3.86 16.78 -3.98
N ILE A 144 4.57 15.66 -3.86
CA ILE A 144 4.71 14.94 -2.58
C ILE A 144 5.38 15.86 -1.55
N ARG A 145 6.50 16.50 -1.92
CA ARG A 145 7.29 17.33 -0.99
C ARG A 145 6.51 18.52 -0.47
N ASP A 146 5.72 19.19 -1.31
CA ASP A 146 5.01 20.41 -0.94
C ASP A 146 3.75 20.12 -0.11
N ASN A 147 3.09 18.98 -0.37
CA ASN A 147 1.82 18.63 0.28
C ASN A 147 1.97 17.71 1.49
N THR A 148 3.19 17.30 1.84
CA THR A 148 3.48 16.53 3.07
C THR A 148 4.26 17.33 4.13
N LYS A 149 4.56 18.63 3.90
CA LYS A 149 5.35 19.47 4.83
C LYS A 149 4.71 19.65 6.21
N ARG A 150 3.39 19.55 6.31
CA ARG A 150 2.67 19.78 7.56
C ARG A 150 2.59 18.47 8.36
N PRO A 151 2.70 18.52 9.69
CA PRO A 151 2.46 17.34 10.51
C PRO A 151 1.12 16.68 10.16
N TYR A 152 1.12 15.36 10.03
CA TYR A 152 -0.05 14.53 9.68
C TYR A 152 -0.64 14.78 8.28
N SER A 153 0.00 15.59 7.44
CA SER A 153 -0.37 15.69 6.02
C SER A 153 0.25 14.55 5.22
N PHE A 154 -0.52 14.05 4.26
CA PHE A 154 -0.11 13.01 3.32
C PHE A 154 -0.68 13.31 1.94
N VAL A 155 -0.05 12.76 0.91
CA VAL A 155 -0.67 12.66 -0.40
C VAL A 155 -1.24 11.28 -0.61
N PHE A 156 -2.38 11.22 -1.28
CA PHE A 156 -3.01 9.98 -1.70
C PHE A 156 -2.87 9.82 -3.21
N ILE A 157 -2.36 8.68 -3.65
CA ILE A 157 -2.28 8.33 -5.08
C ILE A 157 -3.17 7.13 -5.30
N ASP A 158 -4.16 7.24 -6.17
CA ASP A 158 -5.13 6.21 -6.49
C ASP A 158 -5.16 5.91 -8.00
N TYR A 159 -4.49 4.83 -8.40
CA TYR A 159 -4.49 4.38 -9.79
C TYR A 159 -5.78 3.71 -10.23
N THR A 160 -6.73 3.48 -9.31
CA THR A 160 -8.07 2.97 -9.66
C THR A 160 -9.05 4.09 -10.02
N ALA A 161 -8.72 5.33 -9.64
CA ALA A 161 -9.53 6.50 -9.95
C ALA A 161 -9.35 6.95 -11.42
N PRO A 162 -10.29 7.76 -11.96
CA PRO A 162 -10.09 8.48 -13.21
C PRO A 162 -8.77 9.24 -13.22
N SER A 163 -8.13 9.33 -14.39
CA SER A 163 -6.77 9.85 -14.57
C SER A 163 -6.52 11.28 -14.02
N ASP A 164 -7.55 12.09 -13.97
CA ASP A 164 -7.60 13.47 -13.46
C ASP A 164 -7.83 13.54 -11.94
N GLN A 165 -8.14 12.42 -11.29
CA GLN A 165 -8.44 12.29 -9.87
C GLN A 165 -7.45 11.38 -9.12
N GLN A 166 -6.38 10.95 -9.81
CA GLN A 166 -5.41 9.98 -9.25
C GLN A 166 -4.56 10.58 -8.14
N PHE A 167 -4.23 11.86 -8.19
CA PHE A 167 -3.33 12.52 -7.23
C PHE A 167 -4.13 13.44 -6.32
N ARG A 168 -4.03 13.26 -5.00
CA ARG A 168 -4.81 14.02 -4.01
C ARG A 168 -3.98 14.42 -2.80
N VAL A 169 -4.37 15.52 -2.16
CA VAL A 169 -3.91 15.90 -0.82
C VAL A 169 -4.92 15.36 0.18
N GLY A 170 -4.46 14.56 1.14
CA GLY A 170 -5.37 13.72 1.92
C GLY A 170 -6.17 12.79 1.00
N PHE A 171 -7.39 12.42 1.39
CA PHE A 171 -8.25 11.54 0.58
C PHE A 171 -9.11 12.27 -0.45
N GLU A 172 -9.36 13.57 -0.25
CA GLU A 172 -10.45 14.29 -0.92
C GLU A 172 -9.95 15.35 -1.93
N ASP A 173 -8.87 16.07 -1.61
CA ASP A 173 -8.49 17.26 -2.37
C ASP A 173 -7.71 16.87 -3.64
N VAL A 174 -8.42 16.77 -4.77
CA VAL A 174 -7.82 16.45 -6.08
C VAL A 174 -6.78 17.49 -6.48
N TYR A 175 -5.57 17.03 -6.80
CA TYR A 175 -4.48 17.87 -7.27
C TYR A 175 -4.60 18.14 -8.77
N ILE A 176 -4.64 19.42 -9.14
CA ILE A 176 -4.66 19.89 -10.52
C ILE A 176 -3.26 20.44 -10.88
N PRO A 177 -2.50 19.74 -11.74
CA PRO A 177 -1.22 20.21 -12.29
C PRO A 177 -1.30 21.63 -12.85
N LEU A 178 -0.26 22.44 -12.61
CA LEU A 178 -0.20 23.83 -13.12
C LEU A 178 -0.37 23.91 -14.64
N ARG A 179 0.20 22.94 -15.38
CA ARG A 179 0.11 22.86 -16.84
C ARG A 179 -1.29 22.63 -17.40
N MET A 180 -2.23 22.14 -16.58
CA MET A 180 -3.63 21.96 -16.98
C MET A 180 -4.51 23.16 -16.63
N ARG A 181 -3.97 24.17 -15.93
CA ARG A 181 -4.72 25.38 -15.58
C ARG A 181 -4.75 26.41 -16.72
N GLU A 182 -3.88 26.27 -17.73
CA GLU A 182 -3.78 27.22 -18.85
C GLU A 182 -4.74 26.89 -20.00
N ASP A 183 -5.35 25.70 -20.03
CA ASP A 183 -6.25 25.27 -21.12
C ASP A 183 -7.74 25.65 -20.87
N ASP A 184 -8.10 26.13 -19.69
CA ASP A 184 -9.49 26.55 -19.34
C ASP A 184 -9.76 28.05 -19.58
N ASP A 185 -8.75 28.84 -19.94
CA ASP A 185 -8.87 30.28 -20.24
C ASP A 185 -8.90 30.58 -21.77
N GLY A 186 -9.16 29.56 -22.61
CA GLY A 186 -9.15 29.63 -24.09
C GLY A 186 -10.52 29.63 -24.76
#